data_AF-A0A536JZJ6-F1
#
_entry.id   AF-A0A536JZJ6-F1
#
_cell.length_a   1.000
_cell.length_b   1.000
_cell.length_c   1.000
_cell.angle_alpha   90.00
_cell.angle_beta   90.00
_cell.angle_gamma   90.00
#
_symmetry.space_group_name_H-M   'P 1'
#
loop_
_entity.id
_entity.type
_entity.pdbx_description
1 polymer ?
#
loop_
_entity_poly.entity_id
_entity_poly.type
_entity_poly.pdbx_seq_one_letter_code
_entity_poly.pdbx_strand_id
1 'polypeptide(L)'
;MRVVSGTVAPVYERPGYRTLLGRIRENVRTYIRKQLELPRQEIAEILAANKRAAMWLGIAAGLAFMTLITLVVLLIALVALIPRDWLGVLVLALSVGTAFALFVLGVRAKAIVPAFIGGIVLIAIGVAAFLWLPELVLAALLLTIALAVGTGAMGYGGYRRLELHGPTRTIKSMKETVQWAKQRLLGRSAS
;
A
#
# COMPACT_ATOMS: atom_id res chain seq x y z
N MET A 1 52.71 -19.59 -80.16
CA MET A 1 51.76 -20.12 -79.16
C MET A 1 51.26 -18.94 -78.31
N ARG A 2 49.97 -18.60 -78.37
CA ARG A 2 49.34 -17.61 -77.48
C ARG A 2 48.64 -18.37 -76.35
N VAL A 3 49.09 -18.17 -75.12
CA VAL A 3 48.45 -18.75 -73.93
C VAL A 3 47.32 -17.81 -73.53
N VAL A 4 46.08 -18.29 -73.65
CA VAL A 4 44.87 -17.60 -73.20
C VAL A 4 44.83 -17.64 -71.68
N SER A 5 44.98 -16.48 -71.04
CA SER A 5 44.81 -16.33 -69.60
C SER A 5 43.31 -16.34 -69.27
N GLY A 6 42.79 -17.49 -68.86
CA GLY A 6 41.42 -17.59 -68.36
C GLY A 6 41.28 -16.87 -67.03
N THR A 7 40.47 -15.82 -66.97
CA THR A 7 40.08 -15.16 -65.72
C THR A 7 39.12 -16.09 -64.97
N VAL A 8 39.60 -16.73 -63.91
CA VAL A 8 38.78 -17.57 -63.05
C VAL A 8 37.89 -16.65 -62.19
N ALA A 9 36.58 -16.70 -62.38
CA ALA A 9 35.62 -15.97 -61.56
C ALA A 9 35.73 -16.42 -60.09
N PRO A 10 35.62 -15.52 -59.09
CA PRO A 10 35.63 -15.93 -57.69
C PRO A 10 34.40 -16.79 -57.43
N VAL A 11 34.64 -18.08 -57.17
CA VAL A 11 33.62 -19.00 -56.68
C VAL A 11 33.16 -18.45 -55.33
N TYR A 12 31.95 -17.87 -55.29
CA TYR A 12 31.26 -17.60 -54.04
C TYR A 12 30.97 -18.95 -53.39
N GLU A 13 31.89 -19.38 -52.53
CA GLU A 13 31.75 -20.54 -51.68
C GLU A 13 30.52 -20.31 -50.80
N ARG A 14 29.40 -20.97 -51.13
CA ARG A 14 28.15 -20.82 -50.37
C ARG A 14 28.42 -21.24 -48.92
N PRO A 15 28.34 -20.34 -47.93
CA PRO A 15 28.61 -20.72 -46.55
C PRO A 15 27.56 -21.75 -46.13
N GLY A 16 27.99 -22.99 -45.89
CA GLY A 16 27.11 -24.08 -45.50
C GLY A 16 26.37 -23.74 -44.20
N TYR A 17 25.10 -24.13 -44.11
CA TYR A 17 24.19 -23.86 -42.98
C TYR A 17 24.80 -24.16 -41.59
N ARG A 18 25.73 -25.12 -41.51
CA ARG A 18 26.49 -25.45 -40.29
C ARG A 18 27.37 -24.30 -39.78
N THR A 19 27.95 -23.50 -40.67
CA THR A 19 28.79 -22.33 -40.31
C THR A 19 27.96 -21.10 -39.90
N LEU A 20 26.72 -21.02 -40.37
CA LEU A 20 25.75 -19.99 -39.95
C LEU A 20 25.19 -20.32 -38.57
N LEU A 21 24.81 -21.58 -38.33
CA LEU A 21 24.38 -22.04 -37.01
C LEU A 21 25.49 -21.93 -35.95
N GLY A 22 26.74 -22.23 -36.34
CA GLY A 22 27.90 -21.99 -35.48
C GLY A 22 28.04 -20.52 -35.07
N ARG A 23 28.00 -19.59 -36.05
CA ARG A 23 28.06 -18.14 -35.79
C ARG A 23 26.87 -17.61 -35.00
N ILE A 24 25.65 -18.08 -35.24
CA ILE A 24 24.46 -17.68 -34.48
C ILE A 24 24.57 -18.17 -33.03
N ARG A 25 25.03 -19.40 -32.79
CA ARG A 25 25.23 -19.94 -31.43
C ARG A 25 26.30 -19.14 -30.66
N GLU A 26 27.42 -18.83 -31.32
CA GLU A 26 28.52 -18.02 -30.74
C GLU A 26 28.05 -16.59 -30.43
N ASN A 27 27.33 -15.97 -31.38
CA ASN A 27 26.81 -14.62 -31.22
C ASN A 27 25.72 -14.57 -30.16
N VAL A 28 24.76 -15.50 -30.14
CA VAL A 28 23.69 -15.57 -29.12
C VAL A 28 24.29 -15.76 -27.73
N ARG A 29 25.32 -16.60 -27.55
CA ARG A 29 25.99 -16.77 -26.26
C ARG A 29 26.67 -15.47 -25.79
N THR A 30 27.27 -14.75 -26.72
CA THR A 30 27.94 -13.46 -26.44
C THR A 30 26.91 -12.34 -26.19
N TYR A 31 25.81 -12.30 -26.94
CA TYR A 31 24.73 -11.33 -26.79
C TYR A 31 23.90 -11.57 -25.51
N ILE A 32 23.57 -12.80 -25.15
CA ILE A 32 22.86 -13.12 -23.89
C ILE A 32 23.70 -12.69 -22.68
N ARG A 33 25.03 -12.90 -22.74
CA ARG A 33 25.92 -12.52 -21.64
C ARG A 33 26.02 -10.98 -21.53
N LYS A 34 26.20 -10.27 -22.64
CA LYS A 34 26.23 -8.80 -22.66
C LYS A 34 24.89 -8.16 -22.28
N GLN A 35 23.76 -8.72 -22.71
CA GLN A 35 22.42 -8.19 -22.39
C GLN A 35 21.97 -8.48 -20.96
N LEU A 36 22.64 -9.35 -20.20
CA LEU A 36 22.38 -9.54 -18.77
C LEU A 36 23.32 -8.72 -17.88
N GLU A 37 24.50 -8.37 -18.37
CA GLU A 37 25.47 -7.52 -17.66
C GLU A 37 25.04 -6.05 -17.63
N LEU A 38 24.55 -5.52 -18.76
CA LEU A 38 24.02 -4.15 -18.88
C LEU A 38 22.86 -3.84 -17.89
N PRO A 39 21.77 -4.63 -17.83
CA PRO A 39 20.67 -4.35 -16.90
C PRO A 39 21.07 -4.55 -15.44
N ARG A 40 22.03 -5.44 -15.13
CA ARG A 40 22.47 -5.61 -13.74
C ARG A 40 23.24 -4.38 -13.25
N GLN A 41 23.97 -3.70 -14.14
CA GLN A 41 24.64 -2.44 -13.82
C GLN A 41 23.66 -1.28 -13.69
N GLU A 42 22.72 -1.12 -14.64
CA GLU A 42 21.69 -0.07 -14.57
C GLU A 42 20.81 -0.22 -13.33
N ILE A 43 20.38 -1.45 -13.00
CA ILE A 43 19.59 -1.71 -11.79
C ILE A 43 20.41 -1.41 -10.53
N ALA A 44 21.70 -1.77 -10.50
CA ALA A 44 22.56 -1.48 -9.35
C ALA A 44 22.80 0.03 -9.17
N GLU A 45 22.94 0.77 -10.27
CA GLU A 45 23.14 2.22 -10.26
C GLU A 45 21.86 2.96 -9.83
N ILE A 46 20.70 2.58 -10.39
CA ILE A 46 19.38 3.10 -9.96
C ILE A 46 19.12 2.76 -8.49
N LEU A 47 19.44 1.54 -8.05
CA LEU A 47 19.24 1.12 -6.66
C LEU A 47 20.21 1.85 -5.71
N ALA A 48 21.46 2.07 -6.11
CA ALA A 48 22.43 2.81 -5.31
C ALA A 48 22.05 4.30 -5.19
N ALA A 49 21.59 4.92 -6.28
CA ALA A 49 21.06 6.28 -6.28
C ALA A 49 19.78 6.39 -5.42
N ASN A 50 18.85 5.44 -5.58
CA ASN A 50 17.60 5.42 -4.82
C ASN A 50 17.77 5.01 -3.36
N LYS A 51 18.80 4.25 -3.01
CA LYS A 51 19.08 3.87 -1.62
C LYS A 51 19.28 5.11 -0.74
N ARG A 52 20.01 6.11 -1.25
CA ARG A 52 20.22 7.37 -0.53
C ARG A 52 18.91 8.16 -0.40
N ALA A 53 18.13 8.24 -1.47
CA ALA A 53 16.81 8.89 -1.44
C ALA A 53 15.83 8.19 -0.48
N ALA A 54 15.79 6.86 -0.49
CA ALA A 54 14.97 6.04 0.40
C ALA A 54 15.38 6.21 1.88
N MET A 55 16.68 6.34 2.15
CA MET A 55 17.17 6.63 3.50
C MET A 55 16.70 7.99 4.00
N TRP A 56 16.80 9.03 3.17
CA TRP A 56 16.27 10.36 3.50
C TRP A 56 14.75 10.37 3.67
N LEU A 57 14.03 9.61 2.85
CA LEU A 57 12.58 9.42 2.99
C LEU A 57 12.25 8.74 4.33
N GLY A 58 13.01 7.71 4.71
CA GLY A 58 12.87 7.05 6.01
C GLY A 58 13.10 8.00 7.19
N ILE A 59 14.15 8.83 7.11
CA ILE A 59 14.43 9.86 8.13
C ILE A 59 13.31 10.90 8.18
N ALA A 60 12.86 11.41 7.02
CA ALA A 60 11.78 12.37 6.94
C ALA A 60 10.46 11.80 7.49
N ALA A 61 10.15 10.54 7.20
CA ALA A 61 8.99 9.84 7.75
C ALA A 61 9.10 9.66 9.27
N GLY A 62 10.29 9.30 9.77
CA GLY A 62 10.56 9.22 11.20
C GLY A 62 10.38 10.56 11.91
N LEU A 63 10.90 11.64 11.33
CA LEU A 63 10.73 13.01 11.86
C LEU A 63 9.26 13.45 11.83
N ALA A 64 8.54 13.17 10.73
CA ALA A 64 7.12 13.46 10.65
C ALA A 64 6.33 12.69 11.71
N PHE A 65 6.66 11.43 11.94
CA PHE A 65 6.05 10.61 12.99
C PHE A 65 6.33 11.13 14.40
N MET A 66 7.58 11.52 14.69
CA MET A 66 7.93 12.13 15.98
C MET A 66 7.24 13.47 16.20
N THR A 67 7.08 14.26 15.13
CA THR A 67 6.33 15.52 15.17
C THR A 67 4.86 15.24 15.48
N LEU A 68 4.27 14.21 14.87
CA LEU A 68 2.90 13.79 15.13
C LEU A 68 2.72 13.34 16.58
N ILE A 69 3.63 12.52 17.12
CA ILE A 69 3.61 12.12 18.54
C ILE A 69 3.67 13.36 19.45
N THR A 70 4.61 14.27 19.17
CA THR A 70 4.76 15.51 19.95
C THR A 70 3.51 16.36 19.90
N LEU A 71 2.86 16.44 18.73
CA LEU A 71 1.60 17.14 18.55
C LEU A 71 0.47 16.48 19.36
N VAL A 72 0.38 15.15 19.39
CA VAL A 72 -0.59 14.42 20.22
C VAL A 72 -0.34 14.72 21.70
N VAL A 73 0.90 14.65 22.17
CA VAL A 73 1.26 14.99 23.55
C VAL A 73 0.92 16.44 23.87
N LEU A 74 1.18 17.38 22.96
CA LEU A 74 0.81 18.78 23.11
C LEU A 74 -0.71 18.95 23.22
N LEU A 75 -1.50 18.27 22.40
CA LEU A 75 -2.96 18.32 22.48
C LEU A 75 -3.46 17.77 23.82
N ILE A 76 -2.90 16.66 24.32
CA ILE A 76 -3.24 16.12 25.64
C ILE A 76 -2.90 17.14 26.73
N ALA A 77 -1.73 17.76 26.66
CA ALA A 77 -1.31 18.79 27.62
C ALA A 77 -2.22 20.02 27.60
N LEU A 78 -2.64 20.46 26.41
CA LEU A 78 -3.60 21.57 26.25
C LEU A 78 -4.97 21.23 26.83
N VAL A 79 -5.48 20.01 26.60
CA VAL A 79 -6.75 19.55 27.17
C VAL A 79 -6.63 19.42 28.69
N ALA A 80 -5.48 18.98 29.19
CA ALA A 80 -5.20 18.88 30.63
C ALA A 80 -5.06 20.24 31.34
N LEU A 81 -5.08 21.37 30.64
CA LEU A 81 -5.22 22.69 31.26
C LEU A 81 -6.68 22.97 31.69
N ILE A 82 -7.64 22.25 31.12
CA ILE A 82 -9.04 22.35 31.52
C ILE A 82 -9.18 21.66 32.88
N PRO A 83 -9.85 22.27 33.87
CA PRO A 83 -9.92 21.68 35.20
C PRO A 83 -10.49 20.26 35.15
N ARG A 84 -9.83 19.34 35.86
CA ARG A 84 -10.21 17.92 35.96
C ARG A 84 -11.72 17.68 36.08
N ASP A 85 -12.43 18.47 36.88
CA ASP A 85 -13.87 18.29 37.09
C ASP A 85 -14.68 18.44 35.80
N TRP A 86 -14.32 19.42 34.95
CA TRP A 86 -14.96 19.63 33.65
C TRP A 86 -14.66 18.49 32.68
N LEU A 87 -13.41 18.02 32.63
CA LEU A 87 -13.02 16.88 31.81
C LEU A 87 -13.77 15.61 32.24
N GLY A 88 -13.84 15.39 33.55
CA GLY A 88 -14.58 14.27 34.12
C GLY A 88 -16.07 14.33 33.78
N VAL A 89 -16.70 15.51 33.91
CA VAL A 89 -18.12 15.70 33.55
C VAL A 89 -18.35 15.40 32.07
N LEU A 90 -17.44 15.80 31.18
CA LEU A 90 -17.54 15.48 29.75
C LEU A 90 -17.45 13.98 29.48
N VAL A 91 -16.51 13.28 30.13
CA VAL A 91 -16.38 11.81 30.01
C VAL A 91 -17.64 11.11 30.52
N LEU A 92 -18.19 11.54 31.65
CA LEU A 92 -19.42 10.99 32.20
C LEU A 92 -20.63 11.29 31.30
N ALA A 93 -20.73 12.50 30.76
CA ALA A 93 -21.79 12.87 29.82
C ALA A 93 -21.73 12.02 28.55
N LEU A 94 -20.53 11.78 28.02
CA LEU A 94 -20.32 10.90 26.87
C LEU A 94 -20.69 9.45 27.17
N SER A 95 -20.33 8.92 28.35
CA SER A 95 -20.66 7.54 28.71
C SER A 95 -22.16 7.34 28.87
N VAL A 96 -22.86 8.28 29.53
CA VAL A 96 -24.31 8.27 29.70
C VAL A 96 -25.02 8.45 28.34
N GLY A 97 -24.57 9.40 27.53
CA GLY A 97 -25.10 9.62 26.19
C GLY A 97 -24.94 8.40 25.27
N THR A 98 -23.77 7.75 25.32
CA THR A 98 -23.51 6.53 24.54
C THR A 98 -24.34 5.36 25.06
N ALA A 99 -24.47 5.20 26.38
CA ALA A 99 -25.33 4.19 26.99
C ALA A 99 -26.80 4.35 26.56
N PHE A 100 -27.30 5.59 26.57
CA PHE A 100 -28.64 5.90 26.10
C PHE A 100 -28.81 5.62 24.60
N ALA A 101 -27.84 6.02 23.78
CA ALA A 101 -27.86 5.73 22.34
C ALA A 101 -27.89 4.22 22.06
N LEU A 102 -27.06 3.43 22.76
CA LEU A 102 -27.06 1.98 22.66
C LEU A 102 -28.39 1.37 23.13
N PHE A 103 -29.00 1.91 24.18
CA PHE A 103 -30.32 1.47 24.62
C PHE A 103 -31.38 1.71 23.55
N VAL A 104 -31.43 2.90 22.95
CA VAL A 104 -32.36 3.23 21.86
C VAL A 104 -32.14 2.32 20.65
N LEU A 105 -30.89 2.07 20.27
CA LEU A 105 -30.55 1.15 19.19
C LEU A 105 -30.92 -0.30 19.53
N GLY A 106 -30.71 -0.72 20.77
CA GLY A 106 -31.08 -2.02 21.29
C GLY A 106 -32.58 -2.27 21.25
N VAL A 107 -33.39 -1.26 21.59
CA VAL A 107 -34.86 -1.33 21.43
C VAL A 107 -35.24 -1.52 19.97
N ARG A 108 -34.64 -0.77 19.04
CA ARG A 108 -34.90 -0.92 17.59
C ARG A 108 -34.47 -2.29 17.05
N ALA A 109 -33.38 -2.83 17.57
CA ALA A 109 -32.85 -4.15 17.19
C ALA A 109 -33.48 -5.32 17.96
N LYS A 110 -34.49 -5.08 18.82
CA LYS A 110 -35.10 -6.08 19.72
C LYS A 110 -34.09 -6.77 20.66
N ALA A 111 -32.94 -6.15 20.92
CA ALA A 111 -31.86 -6.62 21.78
C ALA A 111 -31.82 -5.80 23.08
N ILE A 112 -32.95 -5.70 23.79
CA ILE A 112 -33.13 -4.79 24.93
C ILE A 112 -32.20 -5.17 26.11
N VAL A 113 -32.17 -6.45 26.47
CA VAL A 113 -31.39 -6.95 27.62
C VAL A 113 -29.88 -6.67 27.48
N PRO A 114 -29.21 -7.05 26.37
CA PRO A 114 -27.77 -6.76 26.24
C PRO A 114 -27.49 -5.26 26.10
N ALA A 115 -28.38 -4.47 25.49
CA ALA A 115 -28.21 -3.03 25.40
C ALA A 115 -28.34 -2.34 26.76
N PHE A 116 -29.25 -2.82 27.62
CA PHE A 116 -29.42 -2.33 28.98
C PHE A 116 -28.20 -2.65 29.85
N ILE A 117 -27.71 -3.89 29.81
CA ILE A 117 -26.49 -4.31 30.52
C ILE A 117 -25.29 -3.49 30.03
N GLY A 118 -25.11 -3.38 28.71
CA GLY A 118 -24.04 -2.58 28.12
C GLY A 118 -24.10 -1.11 28.52
N GLY A 119 -25.30 -0.54 28.58
CA GLY A 119 -25.51 0.84 29.05
C GLY A 119 -25.10 1.05 30.51
N ILE A 120 -25.50 0.15 31.41
CA ILE A 120 -25.11 0.21 32.83
C ILE A 120 -23.59 0.12 32.98
N VAL A 121 -22.95 -0.82 32.26
CA VAL A 121 -21.49 -1.00 32.30
C VAL A 121 -20.79 0.26 31.81
N LEU A 122 -21.24 0.88 30.72
CA LEU A 122 -20.66 2.13 30.20
C LEU A 122 -20.79 3.28 31.20
N ILE A 123 -21.95 3.43 31.83
CA ILE A 123 -22.15 4.45 32.86
C ILE A 123 -21.21 4.21 34.04
N ALA A 124 -21.11 2.96 34.52
CA ALA A 124 -20.20 2.60 35.60
C ALA A 124 -18.74 2.90 35.26
N ILE A 125 -18.31 2.63 34.02
CA ILE A 125 -16.97 2.99 33.53
C ILE A 125 -16.77 4.51 33.54
N GLY A 126 -17.76 5.29 33.09
CA GLY A 126 -17.68 6.76 33.13
C GLY A 126 -17.60 7.32 34.55
N VAL A 127 -18.36 6.76 35.49
CA VAL A 127 -18.31 7.13 36.91
C VAL A 127 -16.96 6.74 37.53
N ALA A 128 -16.49 5.53 37.28
CA ALA A 128 -15.17 5.08 37.74
C ALA A 128 -14.05 5.97 37.17
N ALA A 129 -14.16 6.35 35.89
CA ALA A 129 -13.25 7.26 35.24
C ALA A 129 -13.22 8.64 35.93
N PHE A 130 -14.39 9.21 36.21
CA PHE A 130 -14.54 10.49 36.90
C PHE A 130 -13.88 10.47 38.29
N LEU A 131 -14.12 9.41 39.06
CA LEU A 131 -13.68 9.33 40.46
C LEU A 131 -12.18 9.04 40.57
N TRP A 132 -11.68 8.04 39.83
CA TRP A 132 -10.34 7.50 40.05
C TRP A 132 -9.27 7.96 39.06
N LEU A 133 -9.63 8.47 37.87
CA LEU A 133 -8.60 8.78 36.88
C LEU A 133 -7.95 10.15 37.11
N PRO A 134 -6.62 10.24 36.93
CA PRO A 134 -5.93 11.52 36.93
C PRO A 134 -6.27 12.32 35.65
N GLU A 135 -6.08 13.63 35.72
CA GLU A 135 -6.41 14.59 34.67
C GLU A 135 -5.81 14.23 33.29
N LEU A 136 -4.53 13.83 33.27
CA LEU A 136 -3.84 13.43 32.03
C LEU A 136 -4.52 12.24 31.34
N VAL A 137 -5.04 11.29 32.11
CA VAL A 137 -5.70 10.10 31.55
C VAL A 137 -7.09 10.45 31.03
N LEU A 138 -7.83 11.34 31.72
CA LEU A 138 -9.11 11.86 31.23
C LEU A 138 -8.92 12.64 29.93
N ALA A 139 -7.90 13.50 29.85
CA ALA A 139 -7.55 14.25 28.65
C ALA A 139 -7.20 13.32 27.47
N ALA A 140 -6.35 12.32 27.71
CA ALA A 140 -5.99 11.33 26.70
C ALA A 140 -7.19 10.51 26.22
N LEU A 141 -8.09 10.14 27.13
CA LEU A 141 -9.32 9.40 26.81
C LEU A 141 -10.26 10.24 25.94
N LEU A 142 -10.46 11.51 26.29
CA LEU A 142 -11.26 12.44 25.48
C LEU A 142 -10.66 12.66 24.08
N LEU A 143 -9.34 12.86 24.00
CA LEU A 143 -8.67 13.01 22.71
C LEU A 143 -8.80 11.74 21.86
N THR A 144 -8.69 10.56 22.47
CA THR A 144 -8.86 9.27 21.78
C THR A 144 -10.28 9.13 21.23
N ILE A 145 -11.30 9.48 22.02
CA ILE A 145 -12.70 9.48 21.57
C ILE A 145 -12.86 10.44 20.38
N ALA A 146 -12.34 11.67 20.48
CA ALA A 146 -12.43 12.66 19.43
C ALA A 146 -11.76 12.19 18.12
N LEU A 147 -10.55 11.61 18.21
CA LEU A 147 -9.83 11.07 17.06
C LEU A 147 -10.53 9.86 16.46
N ALA A 148 -11.10 8.97 17.27
CA ALA A 148 -11.86 7.82 16.79
C ALA A 148 -13.11 8.26 16.02
N VAL A 149 -13.86 9.24 16.54
CA VAL A 149 -15.02 9.84 15.86
C VAL A 149 -14.59 10.51 14.55
N GLY A 150 -13.52 11.31 14.58
CA GLY A 150 -12.99 11.98 13.39
C GLY A 150 -12.53 11.00 12.32
N THR A 151 -11.83 9.93 12.71
CA THR A 151 -11.38 8.87 11.80
C THR A 151 -12.55 8.10 11.23
N GLY A 152 -13.56 7.76 12.04
CA GLY A 152 -14.79 7.12 11.58
C GLY A 152 -15.54 7.98 10.56
N ALA A 153 -15.68 9.28 10.83
CA ALA A 153 -16.35 10.22 9.93
C ALA A 153 -15.58 10.41 8.61
N MET A 154 -14.27 10.64 8.68
CA MET A 154 -13.42 10.80 7.49
C MET A 154 -13.31 9.52 6.68
N GLY A 155 -13.15 8.37 7.33
CA GLY A 155 -13.10 7.07 6.67
C GLY A 155 -14.40 6.73 5.95
N TYR A 156 -15.55 6.98 6.61
CA TYR A 156 -16.86 6.77 6.00
C TYR A 156 -17.11 7.72 4.82
N GLY A 157 -16.75 9.00 4.96
CA GLY A 157 -16.87 9.99 3.90
C GLY A 157 -15.94 9.70 2.71
N GLY A 158 -14.70 9.30 2.98
CA GLY A 158 -13.72 8.92 1.96
C GLY A 158 -14.13 7.66 1.21
N TYR A 159 -14.58 6.63 1.93
CA TYR A 159 -15.02 5.37 1.32
C TYR A 159 -16.20 5.57 0.38
N ARG A 160 -17.15 6.45 0.73
CA ARG A 160 -18.28 6.81 -0.13
C ARG A 160 -17.90 7.59 -1.39
N ARG A 161 -16.70 8.20 -1.44
CA ARG A 161 -16.21 8.96 -2.58
C ARG A 161 -15.24 8.18 -3.47
N LEU A 162 -14.88 6.96 -3.08
CA LEU A 162 -14.04 6.10 -3.90
C LEU A 162 -14.89 5.40 -4.97
N GLU A 163 -15.08 6.07 -6.11
CA GLU A 163 -15.40 5.39 -7.35
C GLU A 163 -14.13 4.67 -7.82
N LEU A 164 -13.95 3.42 -7.36
CA LEU A 164 -12.91 2.51 -7.83
C LEU A 164 -13.15 2.19 -9.33
N HIS A 165 -12.72 3.09 -10.21
CA HIS A 165 -12.52 2.77 -11.62
C HIS A 165 -11.32 1.82 -11.72
N GLY A 166 -11.59 0.53 -11.88
CA GLY A 166 -10.55 -0.46 -12.13
C GLY A 166 -9.74 -0.11 -13.38
N PRO A 167 -8.42 -0.39 -13.42
CA PRO A 167 -7.57 -0.11 -14.58
C PRO A 167 -7.97 -0.99 -15.78
N THR A 168 -8.95 -0.52 -16.55
CA THR A 168 -9.52 -1.23 -17.71
C THR A 168 -8.49 -1.48 -18.80
N ARG A 169 -7.53 -0.55 -18.99
CA ARG A 169 -6.45 -0.69 -19.97
C ARG A 169 -5.50 -1.85 -19.67
N THR A 170 -5.10 -2.02 -18.42
CA THR A 170 -4.14 -3.07 -18.02
C THR A 170 -4.79 -4.46 -18.08
N ILE A 171 -6.07 -4.55 -17.73
CA ILE A 171 -6.84 -5.80 -17.85
C ILE A 171 -7.00 -6.18 -19.33
N LYS A 172 -7.23 -5.21 -20.22
CA LYS A 172 -7.37 -5.45 -21.67
C LYS A 172 -6.05 -5.92 -22.30
N SER A 173 -4.93 -5.27 -21.99
CA SER A 173 -3.62 -5.67 -22.55
C SER A 173 -3.14 -7.03 -22.03
N MET A 174 -3.40 -7.35 -20.76
CA MET A 174 -3.17 -8.69 -20.20
C MET A 174 -4.00 -9.76 -20.93
N LYS A 175 -5.29 -9.49 -21.18
CA LYS A 175 -6.16 -10.40 -21.94
C LYS A 175 -5.65 -10.62 -23.37
N GLU A 176 -5.23 -9.57 -24.06
CA GLU A 176 -4.65 -9.66 -25.42
C GLU A 176 -3.36 -10.49 -25.42
N THR A 177 -2.48 -10.29 -24.43
CA THR A 177 -1.23 -11.05 -24.29
C THR A 177 -1.49 -12.53 -24.04
N VAL A 178 -2.44 -12.86 -23.16
CA VAL A 178 -2.85 -14.25 -22.88
C VAL A 178 -3.49 -14.89 -24.12
N GLN A 179 -4.30 -14.16 -24.88
CA GLN A 179 -4.88 -14.68 -26.12
C GLN A 179 -3.83 -14.94 -27.19
N TRP A 180 -2.88 -14.02 -27.38
CA TRP A 180 -1.73 -14.23 -28.27
C TRP A 180 -0.91 -15.46 -27.84
N ALA A 181 -0.62 -15.60 -26.55
CA ALA A 181 0.13 -16.75 -26.02
C ALA A 181 -0.64 -18.06 -26.21
N LYS A 182 -1.96 -18.05 -25.99
CA LYS A 182 -2.84 -19.21 -26.22
C LYS A 182 -2.88 -19.60 -27.68
N GLN A 183 -2.99 -18.64 -28.62
CA GLN A 183 -2.90 -18.91 -30.06
C GLN A 183 -1.53 -19.44 -30.47
N ARG A 184 -0.45 -18.95 -29.85
CA ARG A 184 0.92 -19.40 -30.13
C ARG A 184 1.21 -20.81 -29.62
N LEU A 185 0.66 -21.18 -28.46
CA LEU A 185 0.88 -22.48 -27.82
C LEU A 185 -0.08 -23.56 -28.33
N LEU A 186 -1.38 -23.25 -28.46
CA LEU A 186 -2.39 -24.20 -28.96
C LEU A 186 -2.41 -24.29 -30.49
N GLY A 187 -2.01 -23.23 -31.20
CA GLY A 187 -1.86 -23.26 -32.66
C GLY A 187 -0.67 -24.08 -33.13
N ARG A 188 0.27 -24.44 -32.24
CA ARG A 188 1.42 -25.32 -32.55
C ARG A 188 1.15 -26.80 -32.23
N SER A 189 0.11 -27.12 -31.45
CA SER A 189 -0.24 -28.51 -31.11
C SER A 189 -1.21 -29.17 -32.10
N ALA A 190 -1.56 -28.48 -33.19
CA ALA A 190 -2.52 -28.95 -34.19
C ALA A 190 -1.89 -29.15 -35.60
N SER A 191 -0.56 -29.29 -35.67
CA SER A 191 0.19 -29.59 -36.89
C SER A 191 1.22 -30.68 -36.63
#